data_AF-A0A7M3LU44-F1
#
_entry.id   AF-A0A7M3LU44-F1
#
_cell.length_a   1.000
_cell.length_b   1.000
_cell.length_c   1.000
_cell.angle_alpha   90.00
_cell.angle_beta   90.00
_cell.angle_gamma   90.00
#
_symmetry.space_group_name_H-M   'P 1'
#
loop_
_entity.id
_entity.type
_entity.pdbx_description
1 polymer ?
#
loop_
_entity_poly.entity_id
_entity_poly.type
_entity_poly.pdbx_seq_one_letter_code
_entity_poly.pdbx_strand_id
1 'polypeptide(L)'
;MAQDHGVQQRNQPGPEADKPLRIVPDAGEHTDDDGVLRRYVDPGATLARASSAREAIERFMAERTGQLRSDRIDLREVDTSEGAATLRIRYQQFPHDLPVSGATVQAVADVRQAGVIEVDHGGELDMTGAPDPGAARSVDALGEVALAPFEEVGGPVPADRLVRFDNNVGLRDVAP
;
A
#
# COMPACT_ATOMS: atom_id res chain seq x y z
N MET A 1 24.48 42.34 15.33
CA MET A 1 24.90 40.91 15.40
C MET A 1 24.47 40.24 14.10
N ALA A 2 25.24 39.27 13.60
CA ALA A 2 25.10 38.63 12.28
C ALA A 2 25.75 37.22 12.34
N GLN A 3 25.63 36.30 11.37
CA GLN A 3 25.08 36.36 10.01
C GLN A 3 23.84 35.46 9.83
N ASP A 4 22.91 35.79 8.93
CA ASP A 4 22.72 35.13 7.62
C ASP A 4 23.32 33.71 7.49
N HIS A 5 22.43 32.71 7.37
CA HIS A 5 22.74 31.32 6.98
C HIS A 5 21.81 30.81 5.87
N GLY A 6 21.65 31.59 4.80
CA GLY A 6 21.19 31.06 3.51
C GLY A 6 22.23 30.15 2.84
N VAL A 7 22.45 28.93 3.36
CA VAL A 7 23.45 27.99 2.83
C VAL A 7 22.95 27.27 1.56
N GLN A 8 23.06 28.02 0.45
CA GLN A 8 23.50 27.56 -0.87
C GLN A 8 23.26 26.08 -1.24
N GLN A 9 22.10 25.78 -1.84
CA GLN A 9 21.93 24.62 -2.74
C GLN A 9 22.59 24.88 -4.12
N ARG A 10 23.81 25.43 -4.14
CA ARG A 10 24.57 25.67 -5.37
C ARG A 10 25.76 24.73 -5.39
N ASN A 11 25.95 24.03 -6.53
CA ASN A 11 27.11 23.20 -6.86
C ASN A 11 27.13 21.78 -6.26
N GLN A 12 26.06 20.99 -6.41
CA GLN A 12 26.31 19.59 -6.77
C GLN A 12 26.82 19.58 -8.22
N PRO A 13 27.87 18.81 -8.57
CA PRO A 13 28.30 18.68 -9.95
C PRO A 13 27.18 18.06 -10.79
N GLY A 14 26.89 18.67 -11.93
CA GLY A 14 25.95 18.10 -12.90
C GLY A 14 26.44 16.75 -13.44
N PRO A 15 25.55 15.99 -14.12
CA PRO A 15 25.91 14.69 -14.68
C PRO A 15 27.16 14.78 -15.57
N GLU A 16 28.10 13.86 -15.38
CA GLU A 16 29.34 13.79 -16.16
C GLU A 16 29.02 13.67 -17.65
N ALA A 17 29.56 14.56 -18.47
CA ALA A 17 29.18 14.76 -19.87
C ALA A 17 29.31 13.51 -20.77
N ASP A 18 30.17 12.55 -20.39
CA ASP A 18 30.46 11.33 -21.15
C ASP A 18 29.78 10.07 -20.59
N LYS A 19 29.04 10.17 -19.49
CA LYS A 19 28.19 9.06 -19.02
C LYS A 19 26.82 9.18 -19.69
N PRO A 20 26.31 8.13 -20.36
CA PRO A 20 24.96 8.18 -20.90
C PRO A 20 23.98 8.43 -19.75
N LEU A 21 23.23 9.53 -19.85
CA LEU A 21 22.10 9.80 -18.98
C LEU A 21 21.22 8.54 -18.99
N ARG A 22 21.14 7.85 -17.85
CA ARG A 22 20.14 6.81 -17.63
C ARG A 22 18.79 7.51 -17.55
N ILE A 23 18.16 7.68 -18.71
CA ILE A 23 16.75 8.04 -18.81
C ILE A 23 16.00 6.86 -18.20
N VAL A 24 15.67 7.00 -16.91
CA VAL A 24 14.74 6.10 -16.24
C VAL A 24 13.35 6.57 -16.66
N PRO A 25 12.57 5.76 -17.40
CA PRO A 25 11.19 6.14 -17.72
C PRO A 25 10.43 6.38 -16.43
N ASP A 26 9.52 7.35 -16.47
CA ASP A 26 8.67 7.78 -15.36
C ASP A 26 9.38 8.45 -14.16
N ALA A 27 10.68 8.75 -14.22
CA ALA A 27 11.36 9.51 -13.16
C ALA A 27 10.75 10.92 -12.99
N GLY A 28 10.48 11.33 -11.75
CA GLY A 28 9.85 12.59 -11.39
C GLY A 28 8.60 12.44 -10.50
N GLU A 29 7.88 13.54 -10.30
CA GLU A 29 6.58 13.59 -9.64
C GLU A 29 5.46 13.59 -10.70
N HIS A 30 4.44 12.77 -10.50
CA HIS A 30 3.25 12.69 -11.35
C HIS A 30 2.01 12.92 -10.49
N THR A 31 1.31 14.02 -10.78
CA THR A 31 0.01 14.33 -10.18
C THR A 31 -1.11 14.06 -11.16
N ASP A 32 -2.33 13.86 -10.64
CA ASP A 32 -3.54 13.92 -11.46
C ASP A 32 -4.03 15.37 -11.68
N ASP A 33 -5.14 15.51 -12.42
CA ASP A 33 -5.82 16.79 -12.68
C ASP A 33 -6.27 17.53 -11.41
N ASP A 34 -6.41 16.77 -10.32
CA ASP A 34 -6.91 17.16 -9.01
C ASP A 34 -5.77 17.58 -8.04
N GLY A 35 -4.52 17.58 -8.55
CA GLY A 35 -3.30 17.95 -7.84
C GLY A 35 -2.77 16.88 -6.87
N VAL A 36 -3.32 15.67 -6.88
CA VAL A 36 -2.92 14.59 -5.99
C VAL A 36 -1.67 13.92 -6.52
N LEU A 37 -0.64 13.78 -5.69
CA LEU A 37 0.55 13.00 -6.02
C LEU A 37 0.16 11.52 -6.16
N ARG A 38 0.16 11.03 -7.40
CA ARG A 38 -0.17 9.64 -7.76
C ARG A 38 1.07 8.78 -7.84
N ARG A 39 2.18 9.32 -8.34
CA ARG A 39 3.45 8.61 -8.42
C ARG A 39 4.64 9.54 -8.20
N TYR A 40 5.64 9.06 -7.51
CA TYR A 40 6.95 9.69 -7.37
C TYR A 40 8.03 8.64 -7.65
N VAL A 41 9.02 8.96 -8.47
CA VAL A 41 10.16 8.08 -8.77
C VAL A 41 11.45 8.90 -8.79
N ASP A 42 12.35 8.61 -7.86
CA ASP A 42 13.70 9.19 -7.78
C ASP A 42 14.74 8.07 -7.58
N PRO A 43 15.27 7.51 -8.68
CA PRO A 43 16.24 6.41 -8.60
C PRO A 43 17.60 6.86 -8.04
N GLY A 44 17.82 8.15 -7.82
CA GLY A 44 19.02 8.71 -7.22
C GLY A 44 18.91 8.99 -5.73
N ALA A 45 17.73 8.83 -5.11
CA ALA A 45 17.44 9.25 -3.74
C ALA A 45 17.98 10.67 -3.46
N THR A 46 17.66 11.60 -4.36
CA THR A 46 18.20 12.97 -4.39
C THR A 46 17.50 13.92 -3.43
N LEU A 47 16.28 13.59 -2.99
CA LEU A 47 15.61 14.28 -1.88
C LEU A 47 16.40 14.17 -0.56
N ALA A 48 16.07 15.05 0.38
CA ALA A 48 16.80 15.22 1.63
C ALA A 48 16.88 13.91 2.44
N ARG A 49 18.11 13.37 2.53
CA ARG A 49 18.40 12.14 3.27
C ARG A 49 18.03 12.28 4.75
N ALA A 50 17.54 11.18 5.32
CA ALA A 50 17.24 11.05 6.74
C ALA A 50 18.32 10.22 7.46
N SER A 51 18.17 9.96 8.76
CA SER A 51 19.07 9.06 9.48
C SER A 51 18.82 7.58 9.18
N SER A 52 17.63 7.25 8.65
CA SER A 52 17.23 5.90 8.26
C SER A 52 16.22 5.94 7.11
N ALA A 53 16.06 4.84 6.37
CA ALA A 53 15.02 4.72 5.33
C ALA A 53 13.59 4.85 5.91
N ARG A 54 13.39 4.43 7.17
CA ARG A 54 12.13 4.60 7.91
C ARG A 54 11.80 6.09 8.07
N GLU A 55 12.73 6.86 8.63
CA GLU A 55 12.58 8.30 8.82
C GLU A 55 12.46 9.04 7.47
N ALA A 56 13.10 8.55 6.41
CA ALA A 56 12.97 9.13 5.07
C ALA A 56 11.54 9.01 4.54
N ILE A 57 10.91 7.83 4.69
CA ILE A 57 9.50 7.62 4.33
C ILE A 57 8.59 8.48 5.22
N GLU A 58 8.76 8.43 6.53
CA GLU A 58 7.91 9.18 7.48
C GLU A 58 7.98 10.69 7.24
N ARG A 59 9.18 11.24 6.97
CA ARG A 59 9.37 12.64 6.60
C ARG A 59 8.74 12.97 5.26
N PHE A 60 8.93 12.15 4.23
CA PHE A 60 8.28 12.34 2.92
C PHE A 60 6.76 12.37 3.04
N MET A 61 6.18 11.40 3.75
CA MET A 61 4.73 11.32 3.98
C MET A 61 4.22 12.56 4.72
N ALA A 62 4.93 13.01 5.76
CA ALA A 62 4.58 14.21 6.52
C ALA A 62 4.67 15.50 5.66
N GLU A 63 5.78 15.70 4.94
CA GLU A 63 5.98 16.87 4.06
C GLU A 63 4.97 16.90 2.89
N ARG A 64 4.55 15.73 2.40
CA ARG A 64 3.62 15.59 1.27
C ARG A 64 2.17 15.33 1.65
N THR A 65 1.81 15.39 2.94
CA THR A 65 0.47 15.08 3.47
C THR A 65 -0.68 15.68 2.63
N GLY A 66 -0.61 16.98 2.31
CA GLY A 66 -1.64 17.66 1.53
C GLY A 66 -1.67 17.29 0.05
N GLN A 67 -0.53 16.89 -0.54
CA GLN A 67 -0.48 16.38 -1.93
C GLN A 67 -0.93 14.93 -2.02
N LEU A 68 -0.83 14.16 -0.93
CA LEU A 68 -1.34 12.79 -0.82
C LEU A 68 -2.82 12.74 -0.39
N ARG A 69 -3.48 13.90 -0.16
CA ARG A 69 -4.83 14.04 0.45
C ARG A 69 -5.01 13.26 1.77
N SER A 70 -3.90 13.04 2.49
CA SER A 70 -3.89 12.32 3.77
C SER A 70 -4.09 13.22 4.99
N ASP A 71 -4.33 14.51 4.79
CA ASP A 71 -4.77 15.45 5.82
C ASP A 71 -6.22 15.19 6.27
N ARG A 72 -7.03 14.59 5.39
CA ARG A 72 -8.47 14.32 5.59
C ARG A 72 -8.81 12.85 5.74
N ILE A 73 -7.87 11.96 5.45
CA ILE A 73 -8.06 10.52 5.41
C ILE A 73 -7.00 9.87 6.30
N ASP A 74 -7.45 9.06 7.27
CA ASP A 74 -6.54 8.31 8.13
C ASP A 74 -5.75 7.29 7.31
N LEU A 75 -4.42 7.46 7.27
CA LEU A 75 -3.47 6.52 6.66
C LEU A 75 -2.82 5.67 7.75
N ARG A 76 -3.14 4.38 7.75
CA ARG A 76 -2.54 3.41 8.68
C ARG A 76 -1.56 2.51 7.95
N GLU A 77 -0.39 2.29 8.54
CA GLU A 77 0.56 1.28 8.09
C GLU A 77 -0.07 -0.12 8.25
N VAL A 78 -0.04 -0.93 7.18
CA VAL A 78 -0.63 -2.28 7.15
C VAL A 78 0.36 -3.39 6.79
N ASP A 79 1.49 -3.04 6.16
CA ASP A 79 2.54 -3.99 5.77
C ASP A 79 3.87 -3.25 5.66
N THR A 80 4.93 -3.85 6.21
CA THR A 80 6.30 -3.32 6.16
C THR A 80 7.26 -4.46 5.84
N SER A 81 8.07 -4.26 4.81
CA SER A 81 9.03 -5.24 4.31
C SER A 81 10.38 -4.57 4.10
N GLU A 82 11.38 -5.01 4.87
CA GLU A 82 12.77 -4.56 4.75
C GLU A 82 13.60 -5.64 4.06
N GLY A 83 14.29 -5.26 2.98
CA GLY A 83 15.26 -6.07 2.27
C GLY A 83 16.67 -5.48 2.35
N ALA A 84 17.66 -6.20 1.81
CA ALA A 84 19.08 -5.82 1.89
C ALA A 84 19.48 -4.50 1.18
N ALA A 85 18.54 -3.86 0.48
CA ALA A 85 18.74 -2.60 -0.25
C ALA A 85 17.59 -1.61 -0.05
N THR A 86 16.36 -2.06 0.18
CA THR A 86 15.18 -1.21 0.25
C THR A 86 14.29 -1.53 1.44
N LEU A 87 13.67 -0.48 2.00
CA LEU A 87 12.54 -0.56 2.92
C LEU A 87 11.28 -0.20 2.12
N ARG A 88 10.26 -1.06 2.18
CA ARG A 88 8.94 -0.84 1.60
C ARG A 88 7.90 -0.78 2.72
N ILE A 89 7.09 0.26 2.73
CA ILE A 89 5.95 0.41 3.65
C ILE A 89 4.69 0.59 2.81
N ARG A 90 3.62 -0.15 3.14
CA ARG A 90 2.28 0.04 2.58
C ARG A 90 1.36 0.64 3.65
N TYR A 91 0.77 1.76 3.30
CA TYR A 91 -0.30 2.43 4.02
C TYR A 91 -1.64 2.17 3.34
N GLN A 92 -2.69 2.10 4.15
CA GLN A 92 -4.07 1.88 3.74
C GLN A 92 -4.93 3.05 4.25
N GLN A 93 -5.81 3.56 3.40
CA GLN A 93 -6.77 4.60 3.77
C GLN A 93 -7.96 4.02 4.57
N PHE A 94 -8.33 4.72 5.66
CA PHE A 94 -9.44 4.41 6.57
C PHE A 94 -10.40 5.61 6.76
N PRO A 95 -11.15 6.05 5.74
CA PRO A 95 -12.24 7.00 5.94
C PRO A 95 -13.28 6.40 6.91
N HIS A 96 -13.61 7.14 7.98
CA HIS A 96 -14.55 6.71 9.02
C HIS A 96 -14.25 5.32 9.63
N ASP A 97 -12.96 5.03 9.91
CA ASP A 97 -12.46 3.75 10.45
C ASP A 97 -12.67 2.52 9.54
N LEU A 98 -13.14 2.69 8.30
CA LEU A 98 -13.38 1.59 7.37
C LEU A 98 -12.26 1.48 6.32
N PRO A 99 -11.57 0.32 6.19
CA PRO A 99 -10.51 0.15 5.20
C PRO A 99 -11.07 0.13 3.77
N VAL A 100 -10.58 1.03 2.92
CA VAL A 100 -11.02 1.10 1.52
C VAL A 100 -10.09 0.29 0.61
N SER A 101 -10.55 -0.89 0.17
CA SER A 101 -9.77 -1.79 -0.67
C SER A 101 -9.26 -1.10 -1.95
N GLY A 102 -7.94 -1.17 -2.18
CA GLY A 102 -7.27 -0.52 -3.32
C GLY A 102 -6.76 0.91 -3.03
N ALA A 103 -7.35 1.62 -2.06
CA ALA A 103 -6.90 2.95 -1.66
C ALA A 103 -5.65 2.88 -0.77
N THR A 104 -4.51 2.59 -1.39
CA THR A 104 -3.23 2.39 -0.72
C THR A 104 -2.17 3.38 -1.19
N VAL A 105 -1.27 3.76 -0.28
CA VAL A 105 -0.01 4.43 -0.59
C VAL A 105 1.11 3.44 -0.30
N GLN A 106 1.99 3.22 -1.26
CA GLN A 106 3.19 2.42 -1.08
C GLN A 106 4.41 3.32 -1.21
N ALA A 107 5.23 3.38 -0.15
CA ALA A 107 6.49 4.09 -0.17
C ALA A 107 7.67 3.11 -0.15
N VAL A 108 8.72 3.41 -0.92
CA VAL A 108 9.96 2.64 -1.00
C VAL A 108 11.14 3.59 -0.82
N ALA A 109 12.05 3.25 0.09
CA ALA A 109 13.29 3.99 0.32
C ALA A 109 14.51 3.08 0.24
N ASP A 110 15.64 3.62 -0.22
CA ASP A 110 16.94 2.94 -0.22
C ASP A 110 17.52 2.97 1.21
N VAL A 111 17.89 1.80 1.73
CA VAL A 111 18.39 1.61 3.10
C VAL A 111 19.78 2.22 3.32
N ARG A 112 20.62 2.26 2.28
CA ARG A 112 21.99 2.78 2.34
C ARG A 112 22.04 4.30 2.18
N GLN A 113 21.13 4.85 1.37
CA GLN A 113 21.05 6.28 1.09
C GLN A 113 20.09 7.00 2.05
N ALA A 114 19.23 6.27 2.76
CA ALA A 114 18.19 6.80 3.64
C ALA A 114 17.35 7.89 2.95
N GLY A 115 16.86 7.57 1.76
CA GLY A 115 16.05 8.46 0.92
C GLY A 115 14.99 7.68 0.16
N VAL A 116 13.83 8.30 -0.04
CA VAL A 116 12.71 7.72 -0.80
C VAL A 116 13.08 7.65 -2.28
N ILE A 117 12.83 6.50 -2.90
CA ILE A 117 13.13 6.24 -4.32
C ILE A 117 11.87 6.02 -5.16
N GLU A 118 10.77 5.60 -4.54
CA GLU A 118 9.49 5.43 -5.21
C GLU A 118 8.34 5.64 -4.21
N VAL A 119 7.28 6.34 -4.63
CA VAL A 119 5.97 6.28 -3.99
C VAL A 119 4.92 6.03 -5.08
N ASP A 120 4.03 5.08 -4.83
CA ASP A 120 2.88 4.76 -5.67
C ASP A 120 1.61 4.94 -4.83
N HIS A 121 0.65 5.71 -5.36
CA HIS A 121 -0.57 6.10 -4.66
C HIS A 121 -1.81 5.80 -5.51
N GLY A 122 -2.30 4.56 -5.38
CA GLY A 122 -3.51 4.08 -6.04
C GLY A 122 -4.83 4.58 -5.43
N GLY A 123 -4.80 5.56 -4.53
CA GLY A 123 -5.94 5.93 -3.68
C GLY A 123 -6.56 7.30 -3.98
N GLU A 124 -7.58 7.34 -4.82
CA GLU A 124 -8.79 8.10 -4.47
C GLU A 124 -9.94 7.45 -5.23
N LEU A 125 -10.81 6.75 -4.50
CA LEU A 125 -11.96 6.09 -5.08
C LEU A 125 -13.08 7.12 -5.22
N ASP A 126 -13.58 7.29 -6.44
CA ASP A 126 -14.82 8.01 -6.70
C ASP A 126 -15.98 7.30 -5.97
N MET A 127 -16.40 7.88 -4.86
CA MET A 127 -17.50 7.35 -4.03
C MET A 127 -18.88 7.78 -4.56
N THR A 128 -18.99 8.52 -5.67
CA THR A 128 -20.31 8.95 -6.19
C THR A 128 -21.20 7.78 -6.62
N GLY A 129 -20.61 6.63 -6.94
CA GLY A 129 -21.31 5.36 -7.20
C GLY A 129 -21.42 4.41 -6.00
N ALA A 130 -20.96 4.80 -4.81
CA ALA A 130 -21.00 3.93 -3.64
C ALA A 130 -22.43 3.73 -3.12
N PRO A 131 -22.82 2.52 -2.66
CA PRO A 131 -24.10 2.31 -2.00
C PRO A 131 -24.25 3.18 -0.75
N ASP A 132 -25.46 3.68 -0.48
CA ASP A 132 -25.77 4.45 0.72
C ASP A 132 -25.40 3.65 1.99
N PRO A 133 -24.53 4.17 2.89
CA PRO A 133 -24.21 3.50 4.15
C PRO A 133 -25.44 3.32 5.05
N GLY A 134 -26.49 4.13 4.90
CA GLY A 134 -27.78 3.94 5.57
C GLY A 134 -28.55 2.68 5.10
N ALA A 135 -28.20 2.12 3.94
CA ALA A 135 -28.74 0.86 3.43
C ALA A 135 -27.90 -0.36 3.85
N ALA A 136 -26.82 -0.18 4.62
CA ALA A 136 -26.02 -1.28 5.15
C ALA A 136 -26.84 -2.15 6.11
N ARG A 137 -26.79 -3.47 5.91
CA ARG A 137 -27.41 -4.44 6.83
C ARG A 137 -26.43 -4.80 7.94
N SER A 138 -26.95 -5.10 9.13
CA SER A 138 -26.11 -5.60 10.23
C SER A 138 -25.47 -6.94 9.88
N VAL A 139 -24.36 -7.26 10.52
CA VAL A 139 -23.66 -8.55 10.36
C VAL A 139 -24.60 -9.71 10.72
N ASP A 140 -25.43 -9.56 11.76
CA ASP A 140 -26.41 -10.59 12.16
C ASP A 140 -27.47 -10.83 11.08
N ALA A 141 -28.01 -9.77 10.47
CA ALA A 141 -28.99 -9.87 9.39
C ALA A 141 -28.39 -10.42 8.09
N LEU A 142 -27.07 -10.24 7.87
CA LEU A 142 -26.34 -10.94 6.81
C LEU A 142 -26.09 -12.41 7.17
N GLY A 143 -25.83 -12.73 8.43
CA GLY A 143 -25.66 -14.08 8.94
C GLY A 143 -26.89 -14.94 8.70
N GLU A 144 -28.08 -14.49 9.13
CA GLU A 144 -29.35 -15.19 8.90
C GLU A 144 -29.60 -15.44 7.40
N VAL A 145 -29.46 -14.40 6.56
CA VAL A 145 -29.71 -14.51 5.11
C VAL A 145 -28.66 -15.37 4.39
N ALA A 146 -27.40 -15.35 4.83
CA ALA A 146 -26.33 -16.16 4.24
C ALA A 146 -26.35 -17.62 4.71
N LEU A 147 -26.93 -17.90 5.90
CA LEU A 147 -27.07 -19.25 6.44
C LEU A 147 -28.37 -19.94 6.02
N ALA A 148 -29.42 -19.19 5.67
CA ALA A 148 -30.70 -19.74 5.19
C ALA A 148 -30.58 -20.84 4.09
N PRO A 149 -29.67 -20.77 3.09
CA PRO A 149 -29.46 -21.84 2.11
C PRO A 149 -28.89 -23.15 2.69
N PHE A 150 -28.34 -23.10 3.91
CA PHE A 150 -27.71 -24.21 4.61
C PHE A 150 -28.59 -24.76 5.75
N GLU A 151 -29.58 -24.00 6.24
CA GLU A 151 -30.51 -24.46 7.28
C GLU A 151 -31.38 -25.64 6.82
N GLU A 152 -31.81 -25.67 5.55
CA GLU A 152 -32.52 -26.84 4.98
C GLU A 152 -31.65 -28.12 4.89
N VAL A 153 -30.33 -28.01 5.02
CA VAL A 153 -29.39 -29.15 4.97
C VAL A 153 -29.21 -29.80 6.36
N GLY A 154 -29.82 -29.23 7.42
CA GLY A 154 -29.75 -29.76 8.80
C GLY A 154 -30.54 -31.05 9.05
N GLY A 155 -31.31 -31.54 8.08
CA GLY A 155 -31.97 -32.85 8.16
C GLY A 155 -30.99 -34.02 8.02
N PRO A 156 -31.30 -35.22 8.54
CA PRO A 156 -30.47 -36.40 8.32
C PRO A 156 -30.37 -36.68 6.81
N VAL A 157 -29.16 -36.59 6.25
CA VAL A 157 -28.91 -36.88 4.84
C VAL A 157 -29.42 -38.30 4.52
N PRO A 158 -30.35 -38.46 3.58
CA PRO A 158 -30.86 -39.77 3.20
C PRO A 158 -29.70 -40.70 2.80
N ALA A 159 -29.71 -41.94 3.31
CA ALA A 159 -28.58 -42.86 3.16
C ALA A 159 -28.26 -43.19 1.69
N ASP A 160 -29.25 -43.08 0.80
CA ASP A 160 -29.15 -43.21 -0.66
C ASP A 160 -28.46 -42.02 -1.35
N ARG A 161 -28.29 -40.89 -0.66
CA ARG A 161 -27.58 -39.68 -1.16
C ARG A 161 -26.19 -39.50 -0.56
N LEU A 162 -25.75 -40.42 0.30
CA LEU A 162 -24.48 -40.32 1.01
C LEU A 162 -23.32 -40.83 0.14
N VAL A 163 -22.77 -39.94 -0.70
CA VAL A 163 -21.57 -40.24 -1.51
C VAL A 163 -20.36 -40.39 -0.59
N ARG A 164 -19.96 -41.65 -0.30
CA ARG A 164 -18.68 -41.94 0.34
C ARG A 164 -17.54 -41.67 -0.63
N PHE A 165 -16.84 -40.56 -0.42
CA PHE A 165 -15.50 -40.35 -0.98
C PHE A 165 -14.52 -41.26 -0.24
N ASP A 166 -14.19 -42.39 -0.85
CA ASP A 166 -13.21 -43.35 -0.34
C ASP A 166 -11.79 -42.80 -0.57
N ASN A 167 -11.36 -41.87 0.29
CA ASN A 167 -10.04 -41.24 0.28
C ASN A 167 -8.95 -42.21 0.80
N ASN A 168 -8.91 -43.41 0.23
CA ASN A 168 -7.85 -44.39 0.42
C ASN A 168 -6.58 -43.97 -0.35
N VAL A 169 -5.99 -42.85 0.04
CA VAL A 169 -4.63 -42.47 -0.35
C VAL A 169 -3.70 -43.42 0.40
N GLY A 170 -3.27 -44.48 -0.31
CA GLY A 170 -2.66 -45.65 0.30
C GLY A 170 -1.49 -45.33 1.23
N LEU A 171 -1.64 -45.70 2.49
CA LEU A 171 -0.53 -45.93 3.42
C LEU A 171 0.33 -47.07 2.85
N ARG A 172 1.34 -46.71 2.06
CA ARG A 172 2.39 -47.66 1.65
C ARG A 172 3.17 -48.05 2.90
N ASP A 173 3.22 -49.35 3.18
CA ASP A 173 4.04 -49.91 4.26
C ASP A 173 5.47 -49.37 4.19
N VAL A 174 5.94 -48.81 5.32
CA VAL A 174 7.34 -48.45 5.52
C VAL A 174 7.89 -49.38 6.61
N ALA A 175 8.23 -50.60 6.21
CA ALA A 175 9.07 -51.49 7.00
C ALA A 175 10.54 -51.29 6.59
N PRO A 176 11.48 -51.11 7.54
CA PRO A 176 12.91 -51.20 7.28
C PRO A 176 13.38 -52.67 7.13
#